data_AF-A0A5C8WNZ3-F1
#
_entry.id   AF-A0A5C8WNZ3-F1
#
_cell.length_a   1.000
_cell.length_b   1.000
_cell.length_c   1.000
_cell.angle_alpha   90.00
_cell.angle_beta   90.00
_cell.angle_gamma   90.00
#
_symmetry.space_group_name_H-M   'P 1'
#
loop_
_entity.id
_entity.type
_entity.pdbx_description
1 polymer ?
#
loop_
_entity_poly.entity_id
_entity_poly.type
_entity_poly.pdbx_seq_one_letter_code
_entity_poly.pdbx_strand_id
1 'polypeptide(L)'
;MAGILEGAGLQPLLATVMRPWVSAVETASPGMHGMMASATSSTAASLKRRIVVLPALGVALEEAVAASSTFAAALDTKNGRVVEQRTAALATLMVLIDKLRSAEPSEDTRALGVVSQAVV
;
A
#
# COMPACT_ATOMS: atom_id res chain seq x y z
N MET A 1 -3.13 10.11 -10.58
CA MET A 1 -4.31 9.36 -10.09
C MET A 1 -3.78 8.09 -9.44
N ALA A 2 -4.48 7.56 -8.43
CA ALA A 2 -4.16 6.27 -7.81
C ALA A 2 -5.26 5.29 -8.24
N GLY A 3 -5.20 4.87 -9.50
CA GLY A 3 -6.33 4.27 -10.22
C GLY A 3 -6.83 2.99 -9.56
N ILE A 4 -5.93 2.16 -9.00
CA ILE A 4 -6.35 0.92 -8.32
C ILE A 4 -7.08 1.14 -6.99
N LEU A 5 -7.02 2.36 -6.41
CA LEU A 5 -7.79 2.71 -5.22
C LEU A 5 -9.20 3.20 -5.57
N GLU A 6 -9.39 3.75 -6.77
CA GLU A 6 -10.68 4.22 -7.25
C GLU A 6 -11.59 3.01 -7.54
N GLY A 7 -12.65 2.84 -6.75
CA GLY A 7 -13.54 1.67 -6.85
C GLY A 7 -13.12 0.46 -6.01
N ALA A 8 -12.04 0.56 -5.23
CA ALA A 8 -11.57 -0.54 -4.40
C ALA A 8 -12.47 -0.84 -3.18
N GLY A 9 -13.48 -0.01 -2.86
CA GLY A 9 -14.36 -0.22 -1.70
C GLY A 9 -13.63 -0.17 -0.35
N LEU A 10 -12.44 0.44 -0.31
CA LEU A 10 -11.65 0.58 0.91
C LEU A 10 -12.23 1.68 1.81
N GLN A 11 -12.12 1.53 3.13
CA GLN A 11 -12.49 2.59 4.06
C GLN A 11 -11.70 3.88 3.74
N PRO A 12 -12.32 5.08 3.83
CA PRO A 12 -11.69 6.34 3.40
C PRO A 12 -10.34 6.63 4.07
N LEU A 13 -10.20 6.27 5.35
CA LEU A 13 -8.94 6.42 6.07
C LEU A 13 -7.85 5.55 5.46
N LEU A 14 -8.12 4.25 5.28
CA LEU A 14 -7.15 3.32 4.69
C LEU A 14 -6.81 3.70 3.25
N ALA A 15 -7.78 4.20 2.48
CA ALA A 15 -7.53 4.66 1.11
C ALA A 15 -6.57 5.85 1.09
N THR A 16 -6.73 6.77 2.05
CA THR A 16 -5.83 7.91 2.24
C THR A 16 -4.42 7.46 2.64
N VAL A 17 -4.32 6.47 3.52
CA VAL A 17 -3.04 5.87 3.92
C VAL A 17 -2.35 5.19 2.74
N MET A 18 -3.08 4.44 1.91
CA MET A 18 -2.54 3.68 0.78
C MET A 18 -2.14 4.55 -0.41
N ARG A 19 -2.75 5.72 -0.56
CA ARG A 19 -2.59 6.59 -1.74
C ARG A 19 -1.13 6.92 -2.09
N PRO A 20 -0.24 7.30 -1.15
CA PRO A 20 1.15 7.60 -1.47
C PRO A 20 1.89 6.41 -2.06
N TRP A 21 1.68 5.21 -1.51
CA TRP A 21 2.32 3.99 -2.00
C TRP A 21 1.82 3.63 -3.40
N VAL A 22 0.50 3.57 -3.59
CA VAL A 22 -0.11 3.26 -4.89
C VAL A 22 0.31 4.27 -5.95
N SER A 23 0.22 5.57 -5.65
CA SER A 23 0.60 6.62 -6.59
C SER A 23 2.08 6.49 -6.97
N ALA A 24 2.96 6.20 -6.01
CA ALA A 24 4.37 5.99 -6.31
C ALA A 24 4.56 4.82 -7.28
N VAL A 25 3.88 3.68 -7.08
CA VAL A 25 3.98 2.53 -7.98
C VAL A 25 3.43 2.85 -9.37
N GLU A 26 2.37 3.64 -9.47
CA GLU A 26 1.76 4.02 -10.75
C GLU A 26 2.57 5.08 -11.52
N THR A 27 3.29 5.96 -10.84
CA THR A 27 3.96 7.11 -11.49
C THR A 27 5.48 7.06 -11.48
N ALA A 28 6.11 6.17 -10.70
CA ALA A 28 7.56 6.16 -10.58
C ALA A 28 8.26 5.91 -11.92
N SER A 29 9.33 6.66 -12.18
CA SER A 29 10.17 6.56 -13.37
C SER A 29 11.61 6.22 -12.98
N PRO A 30 12.49 5.87 -13.93
CA PRO A 30 13.90 5.62 -13.63
C PRO A 30 14.53 6.74 -12.78
N GLY A 31 15.33 6.35 -11.78
CA GLY A 31 15.93 7.27 -10.79
C GLY A 31 15.02 7.67 -9.60
N MET A 32 13.78 7.17 -9.51
CA MET A 32 12.86 7.45 -8.41
C MET A 32 12.90 6.41 -7.27
N HIS A 33 13.98 5.65 -7.11
CA HIS A 33 14.09 4.63 -6.05
C HIS A 33 13.78 5.20 -4.67
N GLY A 34 14.42 6.32 -4.28
CA GLY A 34 14.24 6.91 -2.96
C GLY A 34 12.78 7.27 -2.65
N MET A 35 12.06 7.77 -3.65
CA MET A 35 10.62 8.06 -3.54
C MET A 35 9.83 6.76 -3.30
N MET A 36 10.09 5.71 -4.09
CA MET A 36 9.43 4.41 -3.94
C MET A 36 9.69 3.77 -2.58
N ALA A 37 10.95 3.75 -2.13
CA ALA A 37 11.34 3.19 -0.84
C ALA A 37 10.69 3.96 0.33
N SER A 38 10.66 5.30 0.23
CA SER A 38 10.02 6.16 1.24
C SER A 38 8.51 5.96 1.29
N ALA A 39 7.83 5.96 0.13
CA ALA A 39 6.38 5.76 0.06
C ALA A 39 5.96 4.37 0.57
N THR A 40 6.71 3.33 0.20
CA THR A 40 6.49 1.95 0.67
C THR A 40 6.66 1.83 2.18
N SER A 41 7.80 2.24 2.71
CA SER A 41 8.13 2.08 4.14
C SER A 41 7.23 2.91 5.05
N SER A 42 6.99 4.18 4.71
CA SER A 42 6.13 5.07 5.50
C SER A 42 4.67 4.61 5.52
N THR A 43 4.16 4.15 4.38
CA THR A 43 2.78 3.65 4.27
C THR A 43 2.62 2.33 5.04
N ALA A 44 3.54 1.37 4.84
CA ALA A 44 3.51 0.10 5.56
C ALA A 44 3.58 0.29 7.09
N ALA A 45 4.45 1.18 7.57
CA ALA A 45 4.52 1.52 8.99
C ALA A 45 3.23 2.19 9.49
N SER A 46 2.64 3.07 8.70
CA SER A 46 1.34 3.69 9.01
C SER A 46 0.22 2.66 9.14
N LEU A 47 0.16 1.68 8.24
CA LEU A 47 -0.84 0.60 8.29
C LEU A 47 -0.67 -0.23 9.55
N LYS A 48 0.55 -0.71 9.83
CA LYS A 48 0.85 -1.54 11.02
C LYS A 48 0.43 -0.87 12.33
N ARG A 49 0.43 0.47 12.41
CA ARG A 49 -0.04 1.21 13.59
C ARG A 49 -1.56 1.36 13.67
N ARG A 50 -2.24 1.38 12.52
CA ARG A 50 -3.65 1.74 12.43
C ARG A 50 -4.61 0.56 12.39
N ILE A 51 -4.12 -0.64 12.08
CA ILE A 51 -4.95 -1.83 11.89
C ILE A 51 -4.41 -2.99 12.71
N VAL A 52 -5.29 -3.93 13.03
CA VAL A 52 -4.90 -5.23 13.54
C VAL A 52 -4.33 -6.07 12.39
N VAL A 53 -3.04 -6.39 12.48
CA VAL A 53 -2.36 -7.19 11.45
C VAL A 53 -2.56 -8.67 11.72
N LEU A 54 -3.65 -9.23 11.20
CA LEU A 54 -3.88 -10.68 11.19
C LEU A 54 -2.87 -11.38 10.26
N PRO A 55 -2.60 -12.69 10.46
CA PRO A 55 -1.55 -13.40 9.69
C PRO A 55 -1.64 -13.24 8.17
N ALA A 56 -2.85 -13.38 7.59
CA ALA A 56 -3.05 -13.24 6.14
C ALA A 56 -2.78 -11.81 5.64
N LEU A 57 -3.11 -10.79 6.44
CA LEU A 57 -2.83 -9.39 6.12
C LEU A 57 -1.34 -9.08 6.28
N GLY A 58 -0.69 -9.67 7.29
CA GLY A 58 0.75 -9.58 7.48
C GLY A 58 1.52 -10.14 6.30
N VAL A 59 1.14 -11.33 5.81
CA VAL A 59 1.76 -11.93 4.61
C VAL A 59 1.58 -11.02 3.39
N ALA A 60 0.34 -10.59 3.10
CA ALA A 60 0.07 -9.71 1.96
C ALA A 60 0.85 -8.38 2.04
N LEU A 61 1.04 -7.85 3.25
CA LEU A 61 1.81 -6.63 3.48
C LEU A 61 3.31 -6.85 3.19
N GLU A 62 3.90 -7.93 3.69
CA GLU A 62 5.30 -8.25 3.44
C GLU A 62 5.56 -8.55 1.96
N GLU A 63 4.65 -9.26 1.28
CA GLU A 63 4.73 -9.50 -0.17
C GLU A 63 4.64 -8.20 -0.98
N ALA A 64 3.73 -7.30 -0.63
CA ALA A 64 3.62 -5.99 -1.28
C ALA A 64 4.89 -5.14 -1.08
N VAL A 65 5.47 -5.15 0.13
CA VAL A 65 6.74 -4.47 0.43
C VAL A 65 7.88 -5.07 -0.39
N ALA A 66 7.98 -6.40 -0.45
CA ALA A 66 9.02 -7.09 -1.21
C ALA A 66 8.93 -6.76 -2.71
N ALA A 67 7.75 -6.87 -3.31
CA ALA A 67 7.54 -6.56 -4.73
C ALA A 67 7.83 -5.08 -5.04
N SER A 68 7.40 -4.16 -4.16
CA SER A 68 7.68 -2.73 -4.32
C SER A 68 9.17 -2.41 -4.19
N SER A 69 9.90 -3.14 -3.33
CA SER A 69 11.35 -3.01 -3.19
C SER A 69 12.09 -3.51 -4.42
N THR A 70 11.66 -4.65 -4.99
CA THR A 70 12.19 -5.15 -6.26
C THR A 70 11.93 -4.17 -7.41
N PHE A 71 10.74 -3.58 -7.46
CA PHE A 71 10.43 -2.52 -8.43
C PHE A 71 11.32 -1.29 -8.24
N ALA A 72 11.52 -0.82 -6.99
CA ALA A 72 12.42 0.30 -6.71
C ALA A 72 13.85 0.03 -7.18
N ALA A 73 14.38 -1.18 -6.93
CA ALA A 73 15.70 -1.57 -7.40
C ALA A 73 15.79 -1.60 -8.95
N ALA A 74 14.71 -1.97 -9.63
CA ALA A 74 14.66 -1.95 -11.09
C ALA A 74 14.70 -0.53 -11.67
N LEU A 75 14.22 0.49 -10.94
CA LEU A 75 14.25 1.90 -11.39
C LEU A 75 15.66 2.48 -11.48
N ASP A 76 16.61 1.98 -10.70
CA ASP A 76 18.01 2.42 -10.75
C ASP A 76 18.86 1.59 -11.72
N THR A 77 18.30 0.53 -12.27
CA THR A 77 19.03 -0.39 -13.15
C THR A 77 18.76 -0.05 -14.61
N LYS A 78 19.82 0.21 -15.40
CA LYS A 78 19.72 0.58 -16.84
C LYS A 78 18.91 -0.42 -17.69
N ASN A 79 18.98 -1.71 -17.34
CA ASN A 79 18.22 -2.79 -17.98
C ASN A 79 17.22 -3.44 -17.00
N GLY A 80 16.79 -2.70 -15.99
CA GLY A 80 15.78 -3.16 -15.05
C GLY A 80 14.49 -3.47 -15.79
N ARG A 81 13.87 -4.60 -15.48
CA ARG A 81 12.56 -5.01 -16.04
C ARG A 81 11.43 -4.17 -15.44
N VAL A 82 11.51 -2.84 -15.58
CA VAL A 82 10.68 -1.84 -14.88
C VAL A 82 9.19 -2.10 -15.08
N VAL A 83 8.78 -2.45 -16.31
CA VAL A 83 7.37 -2.75 -16.62
C VAL A 83 6.90 -4.02 -15.90
N GLU A 84 7.66 -5.12 -16.00
CA GLU A 84 7.30 -6.39 -15.34
C GLU A 84 7.24 -6.23 -13.82
N GLN A 85 8.22 -5.52 -13.24
CA GLN A 85 8.28 -5.30 -11.80
C GLN A 85 7.19 -4.35 -11.31
N ARG A 86 6.81 -3.34 -12.10
CA ARG A 86 5.64 -2.50 -11.79
C ARG A 86 4.37 -3.33 -11.76
N THR A 87 4.15 -4.18 -12.77
CA THR A 87 2.97 -5.05 -12.82
C THR A 87 2.91 -5.98 -11.60
N ALA A 88 4.03 -6.58 -11.20
CA ALA A 88 4.11 -7.41 -10.00
C ALA A 88 3.81 -6.61 -8.71
N ALA A 89 4.37 -5.41 -8.58
CA ALA A 89 4.09 -4.52 -7.44
C ALA A 89 2.60 -4.12 -7.38
N LEU A 90 1.99 -3.77 -8.51
CA LEU A 90 0.56 -3.45 -8.57
C LEU A 90 -0.31 -4.66 -8.22
N ALA A 91 0.03 -5.86 -8.70
CA ALA A 91 -0.72 -7.08 -8.40
C ALA A 91 -0.72 -7.39 -6.89
N THR A 92 0.45 -7.31 -6.24
CA THR A 92 0.55 -7.52 -4.78
C THR A 92 -0.17 -6.43 -3.99
N LEU A 93 -0.15 -5.17 -4.47
CA LEU A 93 -0.93 -4.09 -3.86
C LEU A 93 -2.44 -4.32 -3.97
N MET A 94 -2.94 -4.88 -5.08
CA MET A 94 -4.35 -5.25 -5.20
C MET A 94 -4.74 -6.33 -4.20
N VAL A 95 -3.88 -7.33 -3.98
CA VAL A 95 -4.10 -8.36 -2.94
C VAL A 95 -4.12 -7.74 -1.54
N LEU A 96 -3.18 -6.84 -1.24
CA LEU A 96 -3.16 -6.12 0.03
C LEU A 96 -4.43 -5.27 0.23
N ILE A 97 -4.85 -4.52 -0.79
CA ILE A 97 -6.08 -3.72 -0.80
C ILE A 97 -7.29 -4.60 -0.50
N ASP A 98 -7.38 -5.78 -1.11
CA ASP A 98 -8.47 -6.72 -0.83
C ASP A 98 -8.50 -7.15 0.65
N LYS A 99 -7.35 -7.52 1.22
CA LYS A 99 -7.26 -7.88 2.66
C LYS A 99 -7.58 -6.72 3.59
N LEU A 100 -7.22 -5.49 3.19
CA LEU A 100 -7.51 -4.28 3.94
C LEU A 100 -9.01 -3.95 4.02
N ARG A 101 -9.84 -4.45 3.10
CA ARG A 101 -11.31 -4.27 3.16
C ARG A 101 -11.91 -4.89 4.42
N SER A 102 -11.35 -6.01 4.86
CA SER A 102 -11.74 -6.74 6.07
C SER A 102 -10.88 -6.40 7.29
N ALA A 103 -9.97 -5.44 7.19
CA ALA A 103 -9.07 -5.12 8.29
C ALA A 103 -9.80 -4.35 9.38
N GLU A 104 -9.60 -4.78 10.63
CA GLU A 104 -10.12 -4.07 11.79
C GLU A 104 -9.16 -2.96 12.23
N PRO A 105 -9.67 -1.80 12.68
CA PRO A 105 -8.84 -0.76 13.26
C PRO A 105 -8.20 -1.24 14.57
N SER A 106 -6.95 -0.84 14.82
CA SER A 106 -6.24 -1.08 16.08
C SER A 106 -6.92 -0.39 17.26
N GLU A 107 -6.64 -0.84 18.49
CA GLU A 107 -7.21 -0.23 19.70
C GLU A 107 -6.92 1.27 19.80
N ASP A 108 -5.68 1.68 19.48
CA ASP A 108 -5.31 3.11 19.41
C ASP A 108 -6.14 3.88 18.38
N THR A 109 -6.41 3.27 17.22
CA THR A 109 -7.21 3.89 16.15
C THR A 109 -8.68 3.98 16.52
N ARG A 110 -9.19 2.98 17.25
CA ARG A 110 -10.55 3.00 17.83
C ARG A 110 -10.66 4.10 18.90
N ALA A 111 -9.66 4.25 19.76
CA ALA A 111 -9.61 5.25 20.82
C ALA A 111 -9.61 6.69 20.28
N LEU A 112 -9.06 6.90 19.09
CA LEU A 112 -9.07 8.20 18.39
C LEU A 112 -10.42 8.54 17.73
N GLY A 113 -11.46 7.71 17.87
CA GLY A 113 -12.83 8.02 17.44
C GLY A 113 -13.06 7.95 15.93
N VAL A 114 -12.12 7.43 15.14
CA VAL A 114 -12.19 7.43 13.66
C VAL A 114 -13.21 6.43 13.09
N VAL A 115 -13.96 5.72 13.94
CA VAL A 115 -15.07 4.83 13.55
C VAL A 115 -16.46 5.51 13.59
N SER A 116 -16.58 6.80 13.88
CA SER A 116 -17.87 7.49 13.76
C SER A 116 -18.19 7.92 12.32
N GLN A 117 -18.53 6.94 11.48
CA GLN A 117 -19.62 7.09 10.51
C GLN A 117 -20.54 5.87 10.60
N ALA A 118 -21.24 5.77 11.74
CA ALA A 118 -22.58 5.23 11.72
C ALA A 118 -23.48 6.28 11.05
N VAL A 119 -23.92 5.99 9.84
CA VAL A 119 -25.03 6.73 9.22
C VAL A 119 -26.27 5.86 9.38
N VAL A 120 -27.19 6.42 10.16
CA VAL A 120 -28.59 6.03 10.39
C VAL A 120 -29.35 5.98 9.06
#